data_AF-A0A8T5UE11-F1
#
_entry.id   AF-A0A8T5UE11-F1
#
_cell.length_a   1.000
_cell.length_b   1.000
_cell.length_c   1.000
_cell.angle_alpha   90.00
_cell.angle_beta   90.00
_cell.angle_gamma   90.00
#
_symmetry.space_group_name_H-M   'P 1'
#
loop_
_entity.id
_entity.type
_entity.pdbx_description
1 polymer ?
#
loop_
_entity_poly.entity_id
_entity_poly.type
_entity_poly.pdbx_seq_one_letter_code
_entity_poly.pdbx_strand_id
1 'polypeptide(L)'
;MPITGIDYEKCSYCCNCIITCPRVLFKDEEGEKINYEDPNSMCIRCGHCIARCPEDAVLFEEMGESVEFKGINNPDEIIAFEEMYKFFQAHRSIRRYKKEKVPNEVLQKVINAMQCAPTGRNMRSESFIVISDKEQLKDLSNAIQETLTNDKTWGWLYGERLANLAKVFEAPVYFDAPHLIIVYSQLFTTIGIQNIANLITYGRLAAHSLGLGTCWNGWTQVSTELNPKIMKLARIRAKQFGAFTIGYPDYTLYRTPPRPLKHVKGL
;
A
#
# COMPACT_ATOMS: atom_id res chain seq x y z
N MET A 1 10.24 -15.33 16.87
CA MET A 1 11.08 -15.95 15.82
C MET A 1 10.17 -16.21 14.63
N PRO A 2 10.52 -15.83 13.39
CA PRO A 2 9.56 -15.96 12.30
C PRO A 2 9.35 -17.43 11.92
N ILE A 3 10.40 -18.22 11.73
CA ILE A 3 10.31 -19.67 11.56
C ILE A 3 10.87 -20.32 12.82
N THR A 4 10.17 -21.32 13.35
CA THR A 4 10.52 -22.00 14.61
C THR A 4 10.98 -23.44 14.41
N GLY A 5 10.72 -24.04 13.25
CA GLY A 5 11.18 -25.39 12.93
C GLY A 5 10.39 -26.04 11.80
N ILE A 6 10.42 -27.37 11.78
CA ILE A 6 9.67 -28.21 10.85
C ILE A 6 8.89 -29.25 11.65
N ASP A 7 7.63 -29.43 11.30
CA ASP A 7 6.79 -30.54 11.71
C ASP A 7 7.18 -31.77 10.90
N TYR A 8 7.95 -32.67 11.52
CA TYR A 8 8.45 -33.88 10.86
C TYR A 8 7.38 -34.93 10.60
N GLU A 9 6.22 -34.86 11.26
CA GLU A 9 5.11 -35.79 10.98
C GLU A 9 4.41 -35.44 9.67
N LYS A 10 4.39 -34.15 9.32
CA LYS A 10 3.82 -33.66 8.06
C LYS A 10 4.82 -33.62 6.92
N CYS A 11 6.11 -33.42 7.20
CA CYS A 11 7.11 -33.17 6.17
C CYS A 11 7.27 -34.34 5.19
N SER A 12 6.95 -34.11 3.90
CA SER A 12 7.13 -35.08 2.81
C SER A 12 8.52 -35.08 2.19
N TYR A 13 9.48 -34.35 2.77
CA TYR A 13 10.86 -34.24 2.27
C TYR A 13 10.99 -33.71 0.82
N CYS A 14 10.04 -32.90 0.36
CA CYS A 14 10.03 -32.36 -1.01
C CYS A 14 11.11 -31.28 -1.30
N CYS A 15 11.90 -30.87 -0.31
CA CYS A 15 12.99 -29.88 -0.39
C CYS A 15 12.61 -28.48 -0.91
N ASN A 16 11.31 -28.15 -1.05
CA ASN A 16 10.86 -26.83 -1.53
C ASN A 16 11.35 -25.67 -0.65
N CYS A 17 11.40 -25.85 0.67
CA CYS A 17 11.89 -24.83 1.61
C CYS A 17 13.39 -24.53 1.41
N ILE A 18 14.20 -25.53 1.04
CA ILE A 18 15.63 -25.38 0.71
C ILE A 18 15.77 -24.56 -0.57
N ILE A 19 15.08 -24.97 -1.64
CA ILE A 19 15.16 -24.34 -2.96
C ILE A 19 14.69 -22.89 -2.92
N THR A 20 13.67 -22.59 -2.13
CA THR A 20 13.03 -21.27 -2.15
C THR A 20 13.60 -20.26 -1.17
N CYS A 21 14.38 -20.69 -0.18
CA CYS A 21 14.85 -19.79 0.87
C CYS A 21 16.00 -18.91 0.35
N PRO A 22 15.79 -17.59 0.18
CA PRO A 22 16.84 -16.70 -0.35
C PRO A 22 18.00 -16.49 0.63
N ARG A 23 17.89 -17.02 1.85
CA ARG A 23 18.89 -16.93 2.92
C ARG A 23 19.58 -18.26 3.22
N VAL A 24 19.21 -19.33 2.50
CA VAL A 24 19.84 -20.66 2.62
C VAL A 24 19.85 -21.16 4.08
N LEU A 25 18.71 -21.00 4.77
CA LEU A 25 18.53 -21.34 6.19
C LEU A 25 17.98 -22.76 6.40
N PHE A 26 17.65 -23.47 5.32
CA PHE A 26 17.21 -24.85 5.37
C PHE A 26 18.29 -25.72 4.76
N LYS A 27 18.59 -26.85 5.40
CA LYS A 27 19.61 -27.80 4.97
C LYS A 27 19.04 -29.21 4.96
N ASP A 28 19.56 -30.00 4.04
CA ASP A 28 19.41 -31.46 4.02
C ASP A 28 20.35 -32.06 5.07
N GLU A 29 19.81 -32.87 5.97
CA GLU A 29 20.56 -33.75 6.87
C GLU A 29 20.47 -35.19 6.38
N GLU A 30 21.56 -35.65 5.75
CA GLU A 30 21.83 -37.04 5.37
C GLU A 30 20.77 -37.70 4.46
N GLY A 31 19.97 -36.91 3.73
CA GLY A 31 18.94 -37.43 2.84
C GLY A 31 17.67 -37.91 3.56
N GLU A 32 17.55 -37.66 4.87
CA GLU A 32 16.44 -38.14 5.69
C GLU A 32 15.57 -37.01 6.25
N LYS A 33 16.17 -35.85 6.57
CA LYS A 33 15.48 -34.77 7.30
C LYS A 33 15.91 -33.40 6.83
N ILE A 34 14.98 -32.45 6.89
CA ILE A 34 15.28 -31.05 6.62
C ILE A 34 15.45 -30.35 7.97
N ASN A 35 16.58 -29.67 8.14
CA ASN A 35 16.83 -28.85 9.33
C ASN A 35 16.73 -27.36 8.99
N TYR A 36 16.22 -26.57 9.93
CA TYR A 36 16.19 -25.11 9.85
C TYR A 36 17.14 -24.51 10.89
N GLU A 37 18.12 -23.73 10.43
CA GLU A 37 19.10 -23.08 11.30
C GLU A 37 19.21 -21.59 10.95
N ASP A 38 19.04 -20.73 11.95
CA ASP A 38 19.25 -19.29 11.81
C ASP A 38 20.11 -18.70 12.95
N PRO A 39 21.35 -19.18 13.14
CA PRO A 39 22.20 -18.77 14.26
C PRO A 39 22.53 -17.27 14.26
N ASN A 40 22.42 -16.62 13.09
CA ASN A 40 22.76 -15.22 12.89
C ASN A 40 21.53 -14.31 12.67
N SER A 41 20.31 -14.81 12.89
CA SER A 41 19.06 -14.04 12.70
C SER A 41 18.94 -13.39 11.30
N MET A 42 19.33 -14.14 10.27
CA MET A 42 19.36 -13.75 8.87
C MET A 42 18.00 -13.89 8.17
N CYS A 43 17.04 -14.59 8.78
CA CYS A 43 15.70 -14.76 8.22
C CYS A 43 15.04 -13.40 7.95
N ILE A 44 14.63 -13.19 6.69
CA ILE A 44 13.92 -11.98 6.26
C ILE A 44 12.40 -12.10 6.32
N ARG A 45 11.88 -13.13 6.99
CA ARG A 45 10.43 -13.30 7.24
C ARG A 45 9.58 -13.30 5.96
N CYS A 46 10.13 -13.68 4.81
CA CYS A 46 9.43 -13.60 3.52
C CYS A 46 8.28 -14.61 3.37
N GLY A 47 8.24 -15.67 4.19
CA GLY A 47 7.18 -16.67 4.15
C GLY A 47 7.20 -17.60 2.93
N HIS A 48 8.18 -17.51 2.02
CA HIS A 48 8.23 -18.39 0.85
C HIS A 48 8.33 -19.88 1.20
N CYS A 49 9.03 -20.22 2.29
CA CYS A 49 9.09 -21.60 2.78
C CYS A 49 7.70 -22.12 3.20
N ILE A 50 6.87 -21.26 3.80
CA ILE A 50 5.48 -21.57 4.18
C ILE A 50 4.65 -21.72 2.91
N ALA A 51 4.68 -20.72 2.02
CA ALA A 51 3.85 -20.69 0.81
C ALA A 51 4.17 -21.81 -0.21
N ARG A 52 5.39 -22.36 -0.20
CA ARG A 52 5.79 -23.48 -1.08
C ARG A 52 5.76 -24.84 -0.40
N CYS A 53 5.44 -24.94 0.88
CA CYS A 53 5.32 -26.22 1.54
C CYS A 53 3.96 -26.85 1.20
N PRO A 54 3.91 -28.00 0.49
CA PRO A 54 2.63 -28.63 0.14
C PRO A 54 1.93 -29.27 1.35
N GLU A 55 2.68 -29.60 2.41
CA GLU A 55 2.18 -30.33 3.58
C GLU A 55 1.90 -29.43 4.79
N ASP A 56 2.09 -28.12 4.67
CA ASP A 56 2.00 -27.18 5.81
C ASP A 56 2.88 -27.61 7.00
N ALA A 57 4.11 -28.04 6.70
CA ALA A 57 5.06 -28.58 7.67
C ALA A 57 6.02 -27.53 8.26
N VAL A 58 6.04 -26.30 7.75
CA VAL A 58 6.94 -25.25 8.26
C VAL A 58 6.29 -24.58 9.47
N LEU A 59 6.95 -24.63 10.62
CA LEU A 59 6.46 -24.02 11.86
C LEU A 59 6.89 -22.55 11.96
N PHE A 60 5.99 -21.67 12.37
CA PHE A 60 6.23 -20.22 12.45
C PHE A 60 5.39 -19.56 13.54
N GLU A 61 5.82 -18.38 13.98
CA GLU A 61 5.12 -17.54 14.97
C GLU A 61 5.06 -16.09 14.51
N GLU A 62 4.05 -15.34 14.95
CA GLU A 62 3.91 -13.89 14.71
C GLU A 62 3.88 -13.48 13.22
N MET A 63 3.52 -14.39 12.30
CA MET A 63 3.43 -14.11 10.85
C MET A 63 2.00 -13.93 10.33
N GLY A 64 0.99 -14.12 11.18
CA GLY A 64 -0.43 -14.12 10.81
C GLY A 64 -0.87 -15.46 10.21
N GLU A 65 -2.05 -15.47 9.59
CA GLU A 65 -2.61 -16.66 8.94
C GLU A 65 -2.12 -16.79 7.49
N SER A 66 -1.85 -18.03 7.07
CA SER A 66 -1.64 -18.37 5.66
C SER A 66 -2.99 -18.65 4.99
N VAL A 67 -3.13 -18.24 3.73
CA VAL A 67 -4.30 -18.54 2.90
C VAL A 67 -3.91 -19.58 1.87
N GLU A 68 -4.70 -20.64 1.78
CA GLU A 68 -4.48 -21.74 0.85
C GLU A 68 -5.15 -21.47 -0.50
N PHE A 69 -4.45 -21.80 -1.60
CA PHE A 69 -4.94 -21.65 -2.98
C PHE A 69 -5.32 -23.00 -3.59
N LYS A 70 -6.00 -23.88 -2.82
CA LYS A 70 -6.39 -25.22 -3.26
C LYS A 70 -7.21 -25.18 -4.55
N GLY A 71 -6.78 -25.98 -5.53
CA GLY A 71 -7.46 -26.09 -6.82
C GLY A 71 -7.14 -24.95 -7.81
N ILE A 72 -6.28 -24.00 -7.43
CA ILE A 72 -5.77 -22.96 -8.33
C ILE A 72 -4.40 -23.41 -8.85
N ASN A 73 -4.32 -23.75 -10.13
CA ASN A 73 -3.06 -24.18 -10.75
C ASN A 73 -2.34 -23.02 -11.45
N ASN A 74 -3.11 -22.06 -11.95
CA ASN A 74 -2.59 -20.91 -12.70
C ASN A 74 -3.19 -19.59 -12.21
N PRO A 75 -2.44 -18.47 -12.24
CA PRO A 75 -2.93 -17.17 -11.76
C PRO A 75 -4.18 -16.63 -12.49
N ASP A 76 -4.41 -17.00 -13.75
CA ASP A 76 -5.57 -16.57 -14.52
C ASP A 76 -6.88 -17.23 -14.07
N GLU A 77 -6.80 -18.35 -13.33
CA GLU A 77 -7.94 -18.95 -12.63
C GLU A 77 -8.43 -18.07 -11.46
N ILE A 78 -7.56 -17.19 -10.92
CA ILE A 78 -7.94 -16.17 -9.93
C ILE A 78 -8.55 -14.96 -10.65
N ILE A 79 -7.84 -14.42 -11.65
CA ILE A 79 -8.31 -13.30 -12.47
C ILE A 79 -7.65 -13.32 -13.85
N ALA A 80 -8.47 -13.41 -14.89
CA ALA A 80 -8.00 -13.36 -16.27
C ALA A 80 -7.31 -12.02 -16.57
N PHE A 81 -6.23 -12.05 -17.34
CA PHE A 81 -5.44 -10.86 -17.69
C PHE A 81 -6.30 -9.74 -18.30
N GLU A 82 -7.20 -10.07 -19.23
CA GLU A 82 -8.04 -9.07 -19.91
C GLU A 82 -8.98 -8.34 -18.95
N GLU A 83 -9.51 -9.03 -17.94
CA GLU A 83 -10.37 -8.42 -16.93
C GLU A 83 -9.56 -7.51 -15.99
N MET A 84 -8.38 -7.96 -15.56
CA MET A 84 -7.47 -7.12 -14.78
C MET A 84 -6.96 -5.91 -15.58
N TYR A 85 -6.71 -6.09 -16.88
CA TYR A 85 -6.25 -5.03 -17.75
C TYR A 85 -7.33 -3.96 -17.95
N LYS A 86 -8.58 -4.35 -18.21
CA LYS A 86 -9.73 -3.43 -18.23
C LYS A 86 -9.88 -2.68 -16.91
N PHE A 87 -9.70 -3.37 -15.78
CA PHE A 87 -9.73 -2.77 -14.45
C PHE A 87 -8.65 -1.67 -14.29
N PHE A 88 -7.42 -1.94 -14.72
CA PHE A 88 -6.35 -0.93 -14.71
C PHE A 88 -6.62 0.26 -15.63
N GLN A 89 -7.27 0.04 -16.77
CA GLN A 89 -7.66 1.11 -17.67
C GLN A 89 -8.76 2.00 -17.05
N ALA A 90 -9.74 1.40 -16.36
CA ALA A 90 -10.84 2.10 -15.71
C ALA A 90 -10.41 2.93 -14.48
N HIS A 91 -9.33 2.52 -13.80
CA HIS A 91 -8.85 3.19 -12.59
C HIS A 91 -8.33 4.62 -12.85
N ARG A 92 -8.86 5.59 -12.10
CA ARG A 92 -8.55 7.02 -12.25
C ARG A 92 -8.47 7.77 -10.93
N SER A 93 -7.75 8.89 -10.95
CA SER A 93 -7.78 9.86 -9.85
C SER A 93 -9.15 10.54 -9.80
N ILE A 94 -9.87 10.35 -8.70
CA ILE A 94 -11.15 11.01 -8.41
C ILE A 94 -10.90 12.22 -7.53
N ARG A 95 -11.50 13.36 -7.86
CA ARG A 95 -11.30 14.64 -7.16
C ARG A 95 -12.62 15.35 -6.91
N ARG A 96 -13.69 14.57 -6.88
CA ARG A 96 -15.03 15.01 -6.57
C ARG A 96 -15.74 13.85 -5.89
N TYR A 97 -16.30 14.12 -4.72
CA TYR A 97 -16.76 13.11 -3.81
C TYR A 97 -18.18 13.43 -3.35
N LYS A 98 -18.98 12.39 -3.11
CA LYS A 98 -20.20 12.53 -2.34
C LYS A 98 -19.83 12.91 -0.90
N LYS A 99 -20.74 13.59 -0.21
CA LYS A 99 -20.58 13.99 1.21
C LYS A 99 -20.65 12.81 2.18
N GLU A 100 -21.20 11.69 1.73
CA GLU A 100 -21.33 10.46 2.52
C GLU A 100 -19.96 9.90 2.91
N LYS A 101 -19.80 9.56 4.19
CA LYS A 101 -18.61 8.86 4.68
C LYS A 101 -18.63 7.41 4.24
N VAL A 102 -17.47 6.90 3.88
CA VAL A 102 -17.25 5.46 3.65
C VAL A 102 -17.33 4.74 4.99
N PRO A 103 -18.12 3.66 5.12
CA PRO A 103 -18.19 2.87 6.36
C PRO A 103 -16.82 2.32 6.78
N ASN A 104 -16.57 2.24 8.09
CA ASN A 104 -15.29 1.76 8.63
C ASN A 104 -14.95 0.34 8.17
N GLU A 105 -15.93 -0.55 8.06
CA GLU A 105 -15.70 -1.91 7.53
C GLU A 105 -15.19 -1.91 6.07
N VAL A 106 -15.61 -0.96 5.25
CA VAL A 106 -15.17 -0.82 3.86
C VAL A 106 -13.78 -0.22 3.81
N LEU A 107 -13.49 0.79 4.64
CA LEU A 107 -12.13 1.31 4.81
C LEU A 107 -11.17 0.22 5.31
N GLN A 108 -11.62 -0.64 6.23
CA GLN A 108 -10.81 -1.76 6.72
C GLN A 108 -10.49 -2.77 5.62
N LYS A 109 -11.43 -3.06 4.70
CA LYS A 109 -11.14 -3.90 3.52
C LYS A 109 -10.04 -3.29 2.66
N VAL A 110 -10.04 -1.97 2.46
CA VAL A 110 -8.97 -1.25 1.74
C VAL A 110 -7.63 -1.41 2.47
N ILE A 111 -7.59 -1.16 3.78
CA ILE A 111 -6.36 -1.31 4.59
C ILE A 111 -5.86 -2.76 4.59
N ASN A 112 -6.74 -3.76 4.66
CA ASN A 112 -6.36 -5.17 4.56
C ASN A 112 -5.69 -5.48 3.23
N ALA A 113 -6.24 -4.99 2.12
CA ALA A 113 -5.61 -5.15 0.81
C ALA A 113 -4.26 -4.43 0.71
N MET A 114 -4.11 -3.25 1.31
CA MET A 114 -2.82 -2.56 1.38
C MET A 114 -1.75 -3.42 2.06
N GLN A 115 -2.12 -4.13 3.13
CA GLN A 115 -1.21 -4.98 3.90
C GLN A 115 -0.75 -6.25 3.18
N CYS A 116 -1.35 -6.57 2.02
CA CYS A 116 -0.90 -7.61 1.10
C CYS A 116 0.26 -7.16 0.19
N ALA A 117 0.57 -5.86 0.14
CA ALA A 117 1.63 -5.35 -0.72
C ALA A 117 3.01 -5.88 -0.27
N PRO A 118 3.86 -6.34 -1.20
CA PRO A 118 5.20 -6.78 -0.86
C PRO A 118 6.06 -5.60 -0.40
N THR A 119 6.85 -5.83 0.64
CA THR A 119 7.81 -4.85 1.18
C THR A 119 9.22 -5.41 1.14
N GLY A 120 10.23 -4.53 1.02
CA GLY A 120 11.62 -4.95 1.08
C GLY A 120 11.91 -5.76 2.34
N ARG A 121 12.47 -6.96 2.19
CA ARG A 121 12.75 -7.92 3.29
C ARG A 121 11.53 -8.24 4.18
N ASN A 122 10.32 -8.14 3.64
CA ASN A 122 9.07 -8.25 4.40
C ASN A 122 9.06 -7.45 5.72
N MET A 123 9.68 -6.26 5.72
CA MET A 123 9.82 -5.45 6.92
C MET A 123 8.49 -4.96 7.48
N ARG A 124 7.51 -4.72 6.60
CA ARG A 124 6.16 -4.24 6.96
C ARG A 124 6.21 -3.11 8.00
N SER A 125 7.11 -2.15 7.77
CA SER A 125 7.45 -1.08 8.70
C SER A 125 6.41 0.05 8.76
N GLU A 126 5.39 -0.05 7.92
CA GLU A 126 4.45 0.99 7.63
C GLU A 126 3.28 0.99 8.63
N SER A 127 2.80 2.18 8.95
CA SER A 127 1.65 2.42 9.81
C SER A 127 0.63 3.27 9.07
N PHE A 128 -0.64 3.16 9.48
CA PHE A 128 -1.77 3.79 8.80
C PHE A 128 -2.49 4.77 9.73
N ILE A 129 -2.90 5.91 9.18
CA ILE A 129 -3.82 6.85 9.81
C ILE A 129 -4.97 7.10 8.84
N VAL A 130 -6.19 7.06 9.36
CA VAL A 130 -7.39 7.49 8.64
C VAL A 130 -7.91 8.74 9.31
N ILE A 131 -7.94 9.85 8.57
CA ILE A 131 -8.54 11.11 9.02
C ILE A 131 -9.90 11.25 8.36
N SER A 132 -10.94 11.24 9.19
CA SER A 132 -12.35 11.34 8.77
C SER A 132 -13.07 12.53 9.40
N ASP A 133 -12.37 13.31 10.23
CA ASP A 133 -12.90 14.50 10.86
C ASP A 133 -12.82 15.68 9.88
N LYS A 134 -13.96 16.34 9.64
CA LYS A 134 -14.08 17.36 8.59
C LYS A 134 -13.27 18.61 8.93
N GLU A 135 -13.31 19.05 10.17
CA GLU A 135 -12.56 20.24 10.62
C GLU A 135 -11.06 19.96 10.60
N GLN A 136 -10.61 18.78 11.04
CA GLN A 136 -9.21 18.39 10.93
C GLN A 136 -8.72 18.36 9.47
N LEU A 137 -9.52 17.83 8.53
CA LEU A 137 -9.19 17.84 7.10
C LEU A 137 -9.09 19.26 6.55
N LYS A 138 -10.00 20.15 6.97
CA LYS A 138 -9.99 21.55 6.58
C LYS A 138 -8.77 22.30 7.13
N ASP A 139 -8.45 22.12 8.40
CA ASP A 139 -7.28 22.73 9.05
C ASP A 139 -5.97 22.27 8.39
N LEU A 140 -5.85 20.96 8.11
CA LEU A 140 -4.72 20.42 7.35
C LEU A 140 -4.64 21.01 5.95
N SER A 141 -5.77 21.09 5.24
CA SER A 141 -5.83 21.66 3.90
C SER A 141 -5.39 23.13 3.90
N ASN A 142 -5.86 23.93 4.85
CA ASN A 142 -5.49 25.35 4.97
C ASN A 142 -4.00 25.52 5.25
N ALA A 143 -3.45 24.76 6.21
CA ALA A 143 -2.02 24.81 6.53
C ALA A 143 -1.13 24.38 5.35
N ILE A 144 -1.55 23.35 4.59
CA ILE A 144 -0.85 22.91 3.37
C ILE A 144 -0.93 23.97 2.28
N GLN A 145 -2.12 24.56 2.07
CA GLN A 145 -2.30 25.61 1.07
C GLN A 145 -1.42 26.82 1.35
N GLU A 146 -1.41 27.30 2.60
CA GLU A 146 -0.54 28.39 3.03
C GLU A 146 0.93 28.06 2.80
N THR A 147 1.35 26.86 3.24
CA THR A 147 2.74 26.40 3.10
C THR A 147 3.18 26.36 1.64
N LEU A 148 2.37 25.79 0.74
CA LEU A 148 2.72 25.69 -0.67
C LEU A 148 2.67 27.05 -1.37
N THR A 149 1.71 27.90 -1.04
CA THR A 149 1.56 29.22 -1.67
C THR A 149 2.70 30.15 -1.32
N ASN A 150 3.21 30.07 -0.08
CA ASN A 150 4.31 30.90 0.40
C ASN A 150 5.71 30.36 0.05
N ASP A 151 5.80 29.13 -0.45
CA ASP A 151 7.06 28.56 -0.91
C ASP A 151 7.46 29.12 -2.29
N LYS A 152 8.75 29.45 -2.47
CA LYS A 152 9.24 30.04 -3.73
C LYS A 152 9.13 29.11 -4.94
N THR A 153 9.32 27.80 -4.72
CA THR A 153 9.32 26.80 -5.79
C THR A 153 7.88 26.34 -6.08
N TRP A 154 7.16 25.97 -5.02
CA TRP A 154 5.84 25.38 -5.13
C TRP A 154 4.73 26.42 -5.28
N GLY A 155 4.93 27.64 -4.79
CA GLY A 155 3.95 28.73 -4.90
C GLY A 155 3.72 29.15 -6.34
N TRP A 156 4.78 29.21 -7.15
CA TRP A 156 4.66 29.44 -8.59
C TRP A 156 3.88 28.32 -9.30
N LEU A 157 4.09 27.06 -8.91
CA LEU A 157 3.47 25.92 -9.57
C LEU A 157 2.02 25.66 -9.13
N TYR A 158 1.69 25.90 -7.86
CA TYR A 158 0.42 25.49 -7.26
C TYR A 158 -0.40 26.61 -6.63
N GLY A 159 0.17 27.80 -6.38
CA GLY A 159 -0.50 28.87 -5.63
C GLY A 159 -1.83 29.30 -6.25
N GLU A 160 -1.82 29.70 -7.53
CA GLU A 160 -3.05 30.10 -8.25
C GLU A 160 -4.07 28.96 -8.30
N ARG A 161 -3.60 27.73 -8.52
CA ARG A 161 -4.45 26.54 -8.58
C ARG A 161 -5.15 26.30 -7.25
N LEU A 162 -4.44 26.36 -6.13
CA LEU A 162 -5.00 26.17 -4.80
C LEU A 162 -5.95 27.30 -4.43
N ALA A 163 -5.63 28.55 -4.78
CA ALA A 163 -6.53 29.69 -4.61
C ALA A 163 -7.84 29.52 -5.38
N ASN A 164 -7.81 28.99 -6.60
CA ASN A 164 -9.01 28.71 -7.37
C ASN A 164 -9.82 27.55 -6.80
N LEU A 165 -9.16 26.51 -6.29
CA LEU A 165 -9.85 25.40 -5.61
C LEU A 165 -10.51 25.87 -4.31
N ALA A 166 -9.89 26.78 -3.56
CA ALA A 166 -10.44 27.33 -2.31
C ALA A 166 -11.74 28.13 -2.52
N LYS A 167 -12.05 28.56 -3.75
CA LYS A 167 -13.33 29.19 -4.09
C LYS A 167 -14.49 28.19 -4.22
N VAL A 168 -14.17 26.89 -4.37
CA VAL A 168 -15.13 25.83 -4.70
C VAL A 168 -15.23 24.78 -3.59
N PHE A 169 -14.13 24.53 -2.88
CA PHE A 169 -14.00 23.48 -1.88
C PHE A 169 -13.69 24.06 -0.51
N GLU A 170 -14.24 23.47 0.55
CA GLU A 170 -13.92 23.84 1.94
C GLU A 170 -12.51 23.38 2.34
N ALA A 171 -12.09 22.21 1.86
CA ALA A 171 -10.77 21.62 2.01
C ALA A 171 -10.12 21.42 0.61
N PRO A 172 -9.64 22.51 -0.02
CA PRO A 172 -9.19 22.51 -1.43
C PRO A 172 -8.06 21.52 -1.76
N VAL A 173 -7.17 21.22 -0.81
CA VAL A 173 -6.09 20.24 -0.99
C VAL A 173 -6.64 18.82 -1.15
N TYR A 174 -7.82 18.56 -0.60
CA TYR A 174 -8.46 17.24 -0.55
C TYR A 174 -9.70 17.12 -1.44
N PHE A 175 -10.12 18.21 -2.09
CA PHE A 175 -11.33 18.26 -2.92
C PHE A 175 -12.61 17.83 -2.15
N ASP A 176 -12.68 18.21 -0.87
CA ASP A 176 -13.74 17.83 0.07
C ASP A 176 -13.96 16.30 0.19
N ALA A 177 -12.91 15.50 -0.02
CA ALA A 177 -12.97 14.07 0.23
C ALA A 177 -13.38 13.80 1.69
N PRO A 178 -14.26 12.81 1.94
CA PRO A 178 -14.71 12.49 3.29
C PRO A 178 -13.61 11.87 4.16
N HIS A 179 -12.56 11.32 3.53
CA HIS A 179 -11.45 10.68 4.22
C HIS A 179 -10.10 10.96 3.54
N LEU A 180 -9.07 11.02 4.38
CA LEU A 180 -7.67 10.98 3.99
C LEU A 180 -7.02 9.77 4.65
N ILE A 181 -6.40 8.91 3.86
CA ILE A 181 -5.55 7.83 4.35
C ILE A 181 -4.10 8.26 4.22
N ILE A 182 -3.37 8.16 5.32
CA ILE A 182 -1.93 8.42 5.37
C ILE A 182 -1.22 7.12 5.75
N VAL A 183 -0.20 6.77 4.99
CA VAL A 183 0.71 5.66 5.27
C VAL A 183 2.07 6.25 5.58
N TYR A 184 2.69 5.84 6.68
CA TYR A 184 3.99 6.37 7.10
C TYR A 184 4.93 5.29 7.62
N SER A 185 6.23 5.55 7.59
CA SER A 185 7.25 4.68 8.15
C SER A 185 8.36 5.47 8.85
N GLN A 186 8.92 4.88 9.90
CA GLN A 186 10.13 5.37 10.55
C GLN A 186 11.40 5.06 9.75
N LEU A 187 11.31 4.11 8.81
CA LEU A 187 12.42 3.67 8.00
C LEU A 187 12.80 4.76 6.99
N PHE A 188 13.80 5.56 7.32
CA PHE A 188 14.25 6.65 6.46
C PHE A 188 15.25 6.17 5.40
N THR A 189 14.75 5.39 4.45
CA THR A 189 15.53 4.89 3.30
C THR A 189 14.69 4.96 2.02
N THR A 190 15.31 4.83 0.86
CA THR A 190 14.57 4.73 -0.42
C THR A 190 13.60 3.54 -0.44
N ILE A 191 13.91 2.47 0.30
CA ILE A 191 13.03 1.30 0.45
C ILE A 191 11.75 1.69 1.18
N GLY A 192 11.83 2.52 2.23
CA GLY A 192 10.65 2.93 3.01
C GLY A 192 9.61 3.64 2.15
N ILE A 193 10.03 4.60 1.31
CA ILE A 193 9.11 5.35 0.46
C ILE A 193 8.56 4.49 -0.69
N GLN A 194 9.35 3.54 -1.21
CA GLN A 194 8.90 2.57 -2.20
C GLN A 194 7.86 1.60 -1.62
N ASN A 195 8.07 1.11 -0.40
CA ASN A 195 7.08 0.30 0.31
C ASN A 195 5.76 1.06 0.45
N ILE A 196 5.82 2.31 0.94
CA ILE A 196 4.63 3.17 1.09
C ILE A 196 3.90 3.33 -0.26
N ALA A 197 4.62 3.53 -1.35
CA ALA A 197 4.01 3.66 -2.68
C ALA A 197 3.34 2.37 -3.17
N ASN A 198 3.95 1.21 -2.91
CA ASN A 198 3.35 -0.09 -3.21
C ASN A 198 2.05 -0.29 -2.41
N LEU A 199 2.08 -0.02 -1.10
CA LEU A 199 0.91 -0.12 -0.22
C LEU A 199 -0.23 0.79 -0.69
N ILE A 200 0.05 2.06 -0.98
CA ILE A 200 -0.96 2.99 -1.50
C ILE A 200 -1.51 2.51 -2.85
N THR A 201 -0.68 1.93 -3.72
CA THR A 201 -1.15 1.38 -4.99
C THR A 201 -2.15 0.24 -4.77
N TYR A 202 -1.84 -0.71 -3.89
CA TYR A 202 -2.76 -1.79 -3.52
C TYR A 202 -4.08 -1.24 -2.95
N GLY A 203 -3.99 -0.27 -2.04
CA GLY A 203 -5.18 0.36 -1.44
C GLY A 203 -6.05 1.08 -2.45
N ARG A 204 -5.45 1.79 -3.42
CA ARG A 204 -6.21 2.51 -4.45
C ARG A 204 -6.89 1.56 -5.44
N LEU A 205 -6.24 0.45 -5.79
CA LEU A 205 -6.85 -0.61 -6.60
C LEU A 205 -8.00 -1.28 -5.81
N ALA A 206 -7.79 -1.65 -4.55
CA ALA A 206 -8.85 -2.23 -3.72
C ALA A 206 -10.03 -1.28 -3.51
N ALA A 207 -9.77 0.01 -3.30
CA ALA A 207 -10.82 1.03 -3.21
C ALA A 207 -11.64 1.07 -4.52
N HIS A 208 -10.97 0.99 -5.67
CA HIS A 208 -11.65 0.98 -6.96
C HIS A 208 -12.54 -0.24 -7.19
N SER A 209 -12.11 -1.43 -6.76
CA SER A 209 -12.96 -2.64 -6.84
C SER A 209 -14.19 -2.57 -5.92
N LEU A 210 -14.12 -1.75 -4.86
CA LEU A 210 -15.24 -1.46 -3.96
C LEU A 210 -16.13 -0.29 -4.44
N GLY A 211 -15.89 0.24 -5.65
CA GLY A 211 -16.65 1.38 -6.19
C GLY A 211 -16.27 2.74 -5.60
N LEU A 212 -15.16 2.81 -4.85
CA LEU A 212 -14.65 4.05 -4.27
C LEU A 212 -13.72 4.78 -5.24
N GLY A 213 -13.71 6.11 -5.12
CA GLY A 213 -12.77 6.99 -5.79
C GLY A 213 -11.58 7.29 -4.89
N THR A 214 -10.39 7.42 -5.49
CA THR A 214 -9.19 7.85 -4.77
C THR A 214 -8.37 8.87 -5.55
N CYS A 215 -7.58 9.68 -4.85
CA CYS A 215 -6.52 10.47 -5.47
C CYS A 215 -5.27 10.48 -4.60
N TRP A 216 -4.13 10.09 -5.18
CA TRP A 216 -2.83 10.33 -4.57
C TRP A 216 -2.67 11.82 -4.25
N ASN A 217 -2.24 12.14 -3.02
CA ASN A 217 -2.12 13.51 -2.55
C ASN A 217 -0.65 13.89 -2.35
N GLY A 218 -0.03 14.33 -3.45
CA GLY A 218 1.37 14.79 -3.44
C GLY A 218 1.57 16.12 -2.70
N TRP A 219 0.52 16.95 -2.60
CA TRP A 219 0.59 18.21 -1.84
C TRP A 219 0.81 17.96 -0.36
N THR A 220 0.07 17.02 0.23
CA THR A 220 0.30 16.59 1.62
C THR A 220 1.71 16.02 1.78
N GLN A 221 2.20 15.26 0.79
CA GLN A 221 3.54 14.69 0.83
C GLN A 221 4.64 15.77 0.84
N VAL A 222 4.56 16.74 -0.05
CA VAL A 222 5.56 17.81 -0.17
C VAL A 222 5.52 18.75 1.03
N SER A 223 4.33 19.11 1.51
CA SER A 223 4.21 20.19 2.50
C SER A 223 4.74 19.84 3.88
N THR A 224 4.72 18.58 4.29
CA THR A 224 5.29 18.22 5.60
C THR A 224 6.81 18.32 5.63
N GLU A 225 7.49 18.14 4.47
CA GLU A 225 8.93 18.34 4.34
C GLU A 225 9.27 19.83 4.50
N LEU A 226 8.37 20.70 4.04
CA LEU A 226 8.51 22.17 4.14
C LEU A 226 8.08 22.72 5.51
N ASN A 227 7.09 22.11 6.16
CA ASN A 227 6.49 22.63 7.38
C ASN A 227 6.21 21.51 8.41
N PRO A 228 7.07 21.36 9.44
CA PRO A 228 6.91 20.37 10.49
C PRO A 228 5.59 20.47 11.28
N LYS A 229 4.91 21.64 11.28
CA LYS A 229 3.61 21.78 11.94
C LYS A 229 2.54 20.89 11.33
N ILE A 230 2.63 20.60 10.02
CA ILE A 230 1.67 19.75 9.32
C ILE A 230 1.73 18.31 9.86
N MET A 231 2.92 17.81 10.19
CA MET A 231 3.09 16.51 10.84
C MET A 231 2.41 16.47 12.21
N LYS A 232 2.52 17.56 12.98
CA LYS A 232 1.85 17.67 14.29
C LYS A 232 0.33 17.67 14.15
N LEU A 233 -0.22 18.42 13.18
CA LEU A 233 -1.66 18.45 12.89
C LEU A 233 -2.20 17.10 12.42
N ALA A 234 -1.41 16.38 11.62
CA ALA A 234 -1.73 15.03 11.16
C ALA A 234 -1.46 13.95 12.24
N ARG A 235 -0.90 14.33 13.40
CA ARG A 235 -0.47 13.44 14.48
C ARG A 235 0.52 12.36 14.02
N ILE A 236 1.38 12.70 13.06
CA ILE A 236 2.39 11.81 12.51
C ILE A 236 3.73 12.14 13.15
N ARG A 237 4.41 11.11 13.67
CA ARG A 237 5.81 11.19 14.05
C ARG A 237 6.58 10.24 13.17
N ALA A 238 6.92 10.64 11.94
CA ALA A 238 7.60 9.77 10.98
C ALA A 238 8.48 10.60 10.04
N LYS A 239 9.43 9.93 9.37
CA LYS A 239 10.32 10.59 8.40
C LYS A 239 9.87 10.41 6.96
N GLN A 240 9.07 9.39 6.67
CA GLN A 240 8.52 9.14 5.35
C GLN A 240 7.04 8.83 5.46
N PHE A 241 6.27 9.35 4.50
CA PHE A 241 4.84 9.13 4.45
C PHE A 241 4.32 9.41 3.03
N GLY A 242 3.14 8.88 2.76
CA GLY A 242 2.38 9.13 1.54
C GLY A 242 0.90 9.20 1.91
N ALA A 243 0.13 9.95 1.15
CA ALA A 243 -1.27 10.18 1.45
C ALA A 243 -2.13 10.05 0.20
N PHE A 244 -3.37 9.60 0.38
CA PHE A 244 -4.38 9.64 -0.67
C PHE A 244 -5.76 9.88 -0.09
N THR A 245 -6.59 10.62 -0.83
CA THR A 245 -8.00 10.82 -0.48
C THR A 245 -8.82 9.62 -0.93
N ILE A 246 -9.92 9.34 -0.21
CA ILE A 246 -10.84 8.25 -0.51
C ILE A 246 -12.29 8.65 -0.18
N GLY A 247 -13.23 8.24 -1.02
CA GLY A 247 -14.66 8.50 -0.87
C GLY A 247 -15.48 7.96 -2.03
N TYR A 248 -16.80 8.04 -1.96
CA TYR A 248 -17.66 7.71 -3.10
C TYR A 248 -17.54 8.81 -4.18
N PRO A 249 -17.31 8.47 -5.45
CA PRO A 249 -17.32 9.45 -6.54
C PRO A 249 -18.71 10.12 -6.66
N ASP A 250 -18.75 11.42 -6.92
CA ASP A 250 -20.00 12.14 -7.24
C ASP A 250 -20.37 12.09 -8.73
N TYR A 251 -19.56 11.41 -9.56
CA TYR A 251 -19.75 11.26 -11.00
C TYR A 251 -19.37 9.86 -11.49
N THR A 252 -19.87 9.52 -12.69
CA THR A 252 -19.54 8.27 -13.40
C THR A 252 -18.53 8.53 -14.51
N LEU A 253 -17.56 7.62 -14.66
CA LEU A 253 -16.62 7.61 -15.78
C LEU A 253 -17.14 6.66 -16.86
N TYR A 254 -17.26 7.16 -18.09
CA TYR A 254 -17.71 6.37 -19.23
C TYR A 254 -16.57 5.83 -20.10
N ARG A 255 -15.38 6.44 -20.00
CA ARG A 255 -14.22 6.12 -20.86
C ARG A 255 -12.91 6.31 -20.11
N THR A 256 -11.93 5.50 -20.48
CA THR A 256 -10.53 5.72 -20.13
C THR A 256 -9.99 6.91 -20.94
N PRO A 257 -9.17 7.80 -20.35
CA PRO A 257 -8.51 8.84 -21.12
C PRO A 257 -7.57 8.25 -22.16
N PRO A 258 -7.37 8.96 -23.29
CA PRO A 258 -6.32 8.62 -24.22
C PRO A 258 -4.95 8.58 -23.50
N ARG A 259 -4.25 7.46 -23.65
CA ARG A 259 -2.85 7.30 -23.24
C ARG A 259 -2.07 6.71 -24.41
N PRO A 260 -1.34 7.54 -25.17
CA PRO A 260 -0.46 7.05 -26.22
C PRO A 260 0.53 6.04 -25.66
N LEU A 261 0.72 4.92 -26.36
CA LEU A 261 1.70 3.92 -25.97
C LEU A 261 3.09 4.53 -26.06
N LYS A 262 3.93 4.25 -25.06
CA LYS A 262 5.34 4.63 -25.08
C LYS A 262 6.10 3.60 -25.90
N HIS A 263 7.12 4.06 -26.63
CA HIS A 263 8.11 3.16 -27.20
C HIS A 263 8.84 2.42 -26.07
N VAL A 264 8.82 1.09 -26.12
CA VAL A 264 9.52 0.24 -25.15
C VAL A 264 10.71 -0.39 -25.85
N LYS A 265 11.92 -0.04 -25.43
CA LYS A 265 13.14 -0.61 -26.04
C LYS A 265 13.21 -2.11 -25.72
N GLY A 266 13.21 -2.95 -26.75
CA GLY A 266 13.36 -4.41 -26.63
C GLY A 266 12.05 -5.21 -26.61
N LEU A 267 10.91 -4.54 -26.81
CA LEU A 267 9.65 -5.14 -27.26
C LEU A 267 9.34 -4.59 -28.67
#